data_AF-A0A5C8MJ81-F1
#
_entry.id   AF-A0A5C8MJ81-F1
#
_cell.length_a   1.000
_cell.length_b   1.000
_cell.length_c   1.000
_cell.angle_alpha   90.00
_cell.angle_beta   90.00
_cell.angle_gamma   90.00
#
_symmetry.space_group_name_H-M   'P 1'
#
loop_
_entity.id
_entity.type
_entity.pdbx_description
1 polymer ?
#
loop_
_entity_poly.entity_id
_entity_poly.type
_entity_poly.pdbx_seq_one_letter_code
_entity_poly.pdbx_strand_id
1 'polypeptide(L)'
;MKTFKLVGLSVVYDDLHQQEIPFIDGLIINKEDGQNRWLIETYLDKEYESIFSELQKRNDEFRLQVTITNRSNDPANMLATVRSITRMNDHISVLMDGLLIRSKTDLAEVVLAGLVKKGLQGEALL
;
A
#
# COMPACT_ATOMS: atom_id res chain seq x y z
N MET A 1 -18.23 -7.17 -1.08
CA MET A 1 -17.17 -6.23 -1.50
C MET A 1 -17.72 -4.83 -1.42
N LYS A 2 -16.92 -3.87 -0.93
CA LYS A 2 -17.28 -2.45 -0.90
C LYS A 2 -16.23 -1.61 -1.59
N THR A 3 -16.67 -0.67 -2.40
CA THR A 3 -15.81 0.18 -3.22
C THR A 3 -15.93 1.61 -2.75
N PHE A 4 -14.80 2.30 -2.63
CA PHE A 4 -14.71 3.67 -2.15
C PHE A 4 -13.78 4.48 -3.04
N LYS A 5 -14.00 5.80 -3.07
CA LYS A 5 -13.07 6.72 -3.71
C LYS A 5 -11.81 6.86 -2.86
N LEU A 6 -10.64 6.74 -3.45
CA LEU A 6 -9.38 7.13 -2.82
C LEU A 6 -9.17 8.62 -3.04
N VAL A 7 -8.83 9.36 -1.99
CA VAL A 7 -8.65 10.82 -2.05
C VAL A 7 -7.32 11.31 -1.49
N GLY A 8 -6.50 10.43 -0.93
CA GLY A 8 -5.14 10.72 -0.49
C GLY A 8 -4.29 9.45 -0.45
N LEU A 9 -3.01 9.58 -0.79
CA LEU A 9 -2.05 8.48 -0.86
C LEU A 9 -0.68 9.01 -0.44
N SER A 10 -0.05 8.35 0.52
CA SER A 10 1.32 8.64 0.92
C SER A 10 2.11 7.35 1.12
N VAL A 11 3.33 7.31 0.62
CA VAL A 11 4.32 6.27 0.94
C VAL A 11 5.05 6.69 2.21
N VAL A 12 5.06 5.82 3.21
CA VAL A 12 5.66 6.09 4.52
C VAL A 12 6.98 5.33 4.63
N TYR A 13 8.10 6.05 4.75
CA TYR A 13 9.43 5.44 4.87
C TYR A 13 9.78 5.19 6.35
N ASP A 14 9.48 6.15 7.22
CA ASP A 14 9.62 6.04 8.68
C ASP A 14 8.64 7.00 9.39
N ASP A 15 8.77 7.14 10.71
CA ASP A 15 7.87 7.95 11.54
C ASP A 15 7.92 9.47 11.25
N LEU A 16 8.96 9.95 10.56
CA LEU A 16 9.17 11.38 10.24
C LEU A 16 9.15 11.65 8.73
N HIS A 17 9.44 10.64 7.91
CA HIS A 17 9.53 10.75 6.46
C HIS A 17 8.38 10.03 5.78
N GLN A 18 7.46 10.82 5.24
CA GLN A 18 6.42 10.38 4.34
C GLN A 18 6.46 11.20 3.06
N GLN A 19 6.16 10.57 1.94
CA GLN A 19 6.02 11.22 0.64
C GLN A 19 4.58 11.12 0.20
N GLU A 20 3.90 12.26 0.10
CA GLU A 20 2.61 12.33 -0.56
C GLU A 20 2.79 12.00 -2.06
N ILE A 21 1.89 11.19 -2.58
CA ILE A 21 1.86 10.78 -3.99
C ILE A 21 0.61 11.41 -4.61
N PRO A 22 0.73 12.56 -5.28
CA PRO A 22 -0.32 13.11 -6.11
C PRO A 22 -0.79 12.08 -7.14
N PHE A 23 -2.10 12.01 -7.31
CA PHE A 23 -2.73 11.14 -8.29
C PHE A 23 -3.92 11.85 -8.94
N ILE A 24 -4.20 11.47 -10.18
CA ILE A 24 -5.28 12.03 -10.98
C ILE A 24 -6.62 11.45 -10.54
N ASP A 25 -6.67 10.13 -10.35
CA ASP A 25 -7.83 9.45 -9.75
C ASP A 25 -7.39 8.18 -9.00
N GLY A 26 -8.27 7.68 -8.13
CA GLY A 26 -7.96 6.51 -7.32
C GLY A 26 -9.19 5.81 -6.76
N LEU A 27 -9.09 4.49 -6.70
CA LEU A 27 -10.11 3.58 -6.23
C LEU A 27 -9.54 2.68 -5.14
N ILE A 28 -10.34 2.40 -4.11
CA ILE A 28 -9.97 1.45 -3.07
C ILE A 28 -11.14 0.53 -2.74
N ILE A 29 -10.90 -0.78 -2.69
CA ILE A 29 -11.92 -1.81 -2.55
C ILE A 29 -11.62 -2.67 -1.32
N ASN A 30 -12.57 -2.73 -0.39
CA ASN A 30 -12.56 -3.71 0.69
C ASN A 30 -13.04 -5.06 0.16
N LYS A 31 -12.18 -6.09 0.27
CA LYS A 31 -12.52 -7.44 -0.18
C LYS A 31 -13.60 -8.11 0.69
N GLU A 32 -13.83 -7.61 1.91
CA GLU A 32 -14.81 -8.13 2.88
C GLU A 32 -14.65 -9.62 3.17
N ASP A 33 -13.42 -10.12 3.13
CA ASP A 33 -13.06 -11.53 3.36
C ASP A 33 -12.69 -11.84 4.82
N GLY A 34 -12.88 -10.88 5.73
CA GLY A 34 -12.51 -10.99 7.14
C GLY A 34 -11.00 -10.87 7.41
N GLN A 35 -10.16 -10.70 6.39
CA GLN A 35 -8.70 -10.65 6.53
C GLN A 35 -8.13 -9.23 6.43
N ASN A 36 -8.97 -8.20 6.53
CA ASN A 36 -8.58 -6.79 6.38
C ASN A 36 -7.83 -6.50 5.06
N ARG A 37 -8.11 -7.27 3.99
CA ARG A 37 -7.47 -7.10 2.68
C ARG A 37 -8.22 -6.11 1.82
N TRP A 38 -7.44 -5.25 1.17
CA TRP A 38 -7.91 -4.20 0.29
C TRP A 38 -7.18 -4.28 -1.05
N LEU A 39 -7.84 -3.80 -2.10
CA LEU A 39 -7.24 -3.57 -3.40
C LEU A 39 -7.22 -2.06 -3.64
N ILE A 40 -6.08 -1.51 -4.03
CA ILE A 40 -5.93 -0.09 -4.32
C ILE A 40 -5.50 0.06 -5.77
N GLU A 41 -6.16 0.94 -6.51
CA GLU A 41 -5.75 1.33 -7.85
C GLU A 41 -5.61 2.85 -7.91
N THR A 42 -4.48 3.32 -8.42
CA THR A 42 -4.24 4.76 -8.62
C THR A 42 -3.80 5.05 -10.04
N TYR A 43 -4.32 6.14 -10.59
CA TYR A 43 -3.92 6.68 -11.88
C TYR A 43 -3.02 7.90 -11.66
N LEU A 44 -1.76 7.78 -12.09
CA LEU A 44 -0.66 8.68 -11.75
C LEU A 44 0.00 9.23 -13.01
N ASP A 45 0.66 10.38 -12.88
CA ASP A 45 1.66 10.82 -13.84
C ASP A 45 2.84 9.84 -13.90
N LYS A 46 3.44 9.71 -15.08
CA LYS A 46 4.54 8.77 -15.34
C LYS A 46 5.80 9.05 -14.52
N GLU A 47 5.98 10.25 -13.97
CA GLU A 47 7.11 10.58 -13.10
C GLU A 47 7.20 9.67 -11.86
N TYR A 48 6.06 9.14 -11.37
CA TYR A 48 6.01 8.25 -10.22
C TYR A 48 6.34 6.79 -10.56
N GLU A 49 6.54 6.45 -11.84
CA GLU A 49 6.79 5.09 -12.29
C GLU A 49 8.03 4.48 -11.63
N SER A 50 9.11 5.26 -11.46
CA SER A 50 10.36 4.75 -10.88
C SER A 50 10.14 4.25 -9.45
N ILE A 51 9.42 5.01 -8.64
CA ILE A 51 9.14 4.69 -7.23
C ILE A 51 8.41 3.34 -7.13
N PHE A 52 7.29 3.21 -7.82
CA PHE A 52 6.50 1.97 -7.76
C PHE A 52 7.20 0.80 -8.45
N SER A 53 7.97 1.03 -9.51
CA SER A 53 8.75 -0.02 -10.17
C SER A 53 9.85 -0.56 -9.26
N GLU A 54 10.50 0.30 -8.47
CA GLU A 54 11.49 -0.13 -7.47
C GLU A 54 10.84 -0.93 -6.35
N LEU A 55 9.72 -0.45 -5.80
CA LEU A 55 8.94 -1.17 -4.79
C LEU A 55 8.47 -2.53 -5.31
N GLN A 56 8.02 -2.60 -6.56
CA GLN A 56 7.61 -3.85 -7.20
C GLN A 56 8.78 -4.83 -7.37
N LYS A 57 9.95 -4.35 -7.86
CA LYS A 57 11.12 -5.19 -8.12
C LYS A 57 11.67 -5.85 -6.86
N ARG A 58 11.66 -5.14 -5.73
CA ARG A 58 12.14 -5.68 -4.47
C ARG A 58 11.16 -6.69 -3.86
N ASN A 59 9.93 -6.74 -4.38
CA ASN A 59 8.81 -7.47 -3.77
C ASN A 59 8.65 -7.10 -2.29
N ASP A 60 8.94 -5.84 -1.99
CA ASP A 60 8.95 -5.31 -0.64
C ASP A 60 7.53 -4.93 -0.24
N GLU A 61 7.15 -5.38 0.94
CA GLU A 61 6.02 -4.80 1.66
C GLU A 61 6.42 -3.40 2.12
N PHE A 62 5.64 -2.39 1.76
CA PHE A 62 5.89 -1.00 2.15
C PHE A 62 4.69 -0.41 2.87
N ARG A 63 4.94 0.60 3.71
CA ARG A 63 3.88 1.27 4.47
C ARG A 63 3.22 2.32 3.58
N LEU A 64 1.91 2.32 3.61
CA LEU A 64 1.07 3.22 2.86
C LEU A 64 0.05 3.87 3.79
N GLN A 65 -0.15 5.18 3.66
CA GLN A 65 -1.30 5.86 4.20
C GLN A 65 -2.29 6.18 3.08
N VAL A 66 -3.56 5.85 3.31
CA VAL A 66 -4.64 6.11 2.36
C VAL A 66 -5.76 6.89 3.02
N THR A 67 -6.24 7.94 2.37
CA THR A 67 -7.43 8.67 2.80
C THR A 67 -8.60 8.28 1.91
N ILE A 68 -9.68 7.81 2.53
CA ILE A 68 -10.83 7.20 1.84
C ILE A 68 -12.03 8.13 1.90
N THR A 69 -12.71 8.30 0.77
CA THR A 69 -13.96 9.07 0.58
C THR A 69 -13.81 10.58 0.74
N ASN A 70 -13.26 11.09 1.85
CA ASN A 70 -13.16 12.52 2.14
C ASN A 70 -11.76 12.86 2.68
N ARG A 71 -11.12 13.91 2.14
CA ARG A 71 -9.77 14.36 2.52
C ARG A 71 -9.65 14.79 3.99
N SER A 72 -10.76 15.15 4.63
CA SER A 72 -10.77 15.48 6.07
C SER A 72 -10.76 14.25 6.97
N ASN A 73 -10.85 13.03 6.42
CA ASN A 73 -10.81 11.82 7.22
C ASN A 73 -9.38 11.50 7.62
N ASP A 74 -9.23 10.90 8.80
CA ASP A 74 -7.94 10.36 9.25
C ASP A 74 -7.45 9.29 8.25
N PRO A 75 -6.19 9.35 7.80
CA PRO A 75 -5.63 8.33 6.92
C PRO A 75 -5.59 6.95 7.58
N ALA A 76 -5.95 5.93 6.80
CA ALA A 76 -5.77 4.53 7.17
C ALA A 76 -4.35 4.07 6.87
N ASN A 77 -3.70 3.45 7.86
CA ASN A 77 -2.39 2.84 7.70
C ASN A 77 -2.51 1.44 7.12
N MET A 78 -1.72 1.13 6.09
CA MET A 78 -1.72 -0.17 5.44
C MET A 78 -0.31 -0.64 5.14
N LEU A 79 -0.14 -1.96 5.11
CA LEU A 79 1.00 -2.59 4.46
C LEU A 79 0.60 -2.95 3.03
N ALA A 80 1.37 -2.51 2.05
CA ALA A 80 1.05 -2.66 0.64
C ALA A 80 2.14 -3.38 -0.14
N THR A 81 1.75 -4.03 -1.23
CA THR A 81 2.65 -4.58 -2.25
C THR A 81 2.14 -4.18 -3.63
N VAL A 82 3.07 -3.87 -4.55
CA VAL A 82 2.70 -3.54 -5.93
C VAL A 82 2.39 -4.83 -6.68
N ARG A 83 1.13 -5.02 -7.06
CA ARG A 83 0.70 -6.17 -7.85
C ARG A 83 1.07 -5.99 -9.32
N SER A 84 0.78 -4.82 -9.89
CA SER A 84 1.07 -4.54 -11.30
C SER A 84 1.14 -3.05 -11.57
N ILE A 85 1.95 -2.69 -12.57
CA ILE A 85 2.03 -1.33 -13.11
C ILE A 85 1.65 -1.39 -14.59
N THR A 86 0.58 -0.73 -14.95
CA THR A 86 0.10 -0.61 -16.34
C THR A 86 0.53 0.73 -16.89
N ARG A 87 1.38 0.72 -17.91
CA ARG A 87 1.86 1.94 -18.56
C ARG A 87 0.86 2.40 -19.63
N MET A 88 0.55 3.68 -19.59
CA MET A 88 -0.15 4.43 -20.62
C MET A 88 0.78 5.55 -21.08
N ASN A 89 0.41 6.32 -22.11
CA ASN A 89 1.28 7.33 -22.74
C ASN A 89 2.16 8.12 -21.74
N ASP A 90 1.56 9.10 -21.06
CA ASP A 90 2.21 9.97 -20.08
C ASP A 90 1.79 9.63 -18.63
N HIS A 91 1.13 8.49 -18.44
CA HIS A 91 0.53 8.10 -17.18
C HIS A 91 0.74 6.63 -16.88
N ILE A 92 0.51 6.24 -15.63
CA ILE A 92 0.52 4.85 -15.18
C ILE A 92 -0.71 4.57 -14.33
N SER A 93 -1.24 3.35 -14.41
CA SER A 93 -2.11 2.79 -13.38
C SER A 93 -1.27 1.85 -12.50
N VAL A 94 -1.32 2.05 -11.19
CA VAL A 94 -0.64 1.19 -10.22
C VAL A 94 -1.69 0.45 -9.41
N LEU A 95 -1.68 -0.88 -9.53
CA LEU A 95 -2.53 -1.77 -8.76
C LEU A 95 -1.74 -2.36 -7.59
N MET A 96 -2.28 -2.23 -6.39
CA MET A 96 -1.65 -2.66 -5.15
C MET A 96 -2.58 -3.56 -4.34
N ASP A 97 -2.01 -4.58 -3.70
CA ASP A 97 -2.66 -5.29 -2.61
C ASP A 97 -2.32 -4.59 -1.30
N GLY A 98 -3.33 -4.28 -0.49
CA GLY A 98 -3.17 -3.66 0.82
C GLY A 98 -3.72 -4.51 1.96
N LEU A 99 -3.07 -4.45 3.11
CA LEU A 99 -3.53 -5.00 4.37
C LEU A 99 -3.70 -3.86 5.38
N LEU A 100 -4.92 -3.62 5.85
CA LEU A 100 -5.21 -2.56 6.81
C LEU A 100 -4.63 -2.90 8.19
N ILE A 101 -3.85 -1.97 8.75
CA ILE A 101 -3.20 -2.08 10.05
C ILE A 101 -3.97 -1.24 11.07
N ARG A 102 -4.52 -1.86 12.12
CA ARG A 102 -5.32 -1.16 13.13
C ARG A 102 -4.48 -0.69 14.33
N SER A 103 -3.35 -1.35 14.60
CA SER A 103 -2.46 -1.03 15.70
C SER A 103 -0.98 -1.29 15.37
N LYS A 104 -0.05 -0.72 16.15
CA LYS A 104 1.39 -1.05 16.03
C LYS A 104 1.68 -2.52 16.32
N THR A 105 0.91 -3.16 17.20
CA THR A 105 1.02 -4.60 17.49
C THR A 105 0.64 -5.43 16.27
N ASP A 106 -0.44 -5.07 15.59
CA ASP A 106 -0.90 -5.76 14.37
C ASP A 106 0.18 -5.71 13.29
N LEU A 107 0.90 -4.60 13.16
CA LEU A 107 2.00 -4.47 12.20
C LEU A 107 3.12 -5.48 12.49
N ALA A 108 3.54 -5.59 13.75
CA ALA A 108 4.59 -6.52 14.15
C ALA A 108 4.18 -7.98 13.88
N GLU A 109 2.94 -8.35 14.17
CA GLU A 109 2.40 -9.69 13.89
C GLU A 109 2.37 -10.00 12.39
N VAL A 110 1.92 -9.04 11.56
CA VAL A 110 1.88 -9.19 10.10
C VAL A 110 3.28 -9.38 9.53
N VAL A 111 4.22 -8.51 9.91
CA VAL A 111 5.61 -8.59 9.43
C VAL A 111 6.22 -9.92 9.83
N LEU A 112 6.07 -10.32 11.10
CA LEU A 112 6.59 -11.60 11.59
C LEU A 112 5.98 -12.79 10.84
N ALA A 113 4.66 -12.80 10.62
CA ALA A 113 3.99 -13.85 9.86
C ALA A 113 4.49 -13.90 8.41
N GLY A 114 4.77 -12.75 7.79
CA GLY A 114 5.38 -12.64 6.48
C GLY A 114 6.79 -13.24 6.43
N LEU A 115 7.64 -12.92 7.41
CA LEU A 115 9.01 -13.44 7.52
C LEU A 115 9.03 -14.95 7.76
N VAL A 116 8.17 -15.46 8.65
CA VAL A 116 8.03 -16.89 8.91
C VAL A 116 7.57 -17.64 7.66
N LYS A 117 6.61 -17.09 6.89
CA LYS A 117 6.21 -17.67 5.60
C LYS A 117 7.34 -17.69 4.57
N LYS A 118 8.28 -16.75 4.63
CA LYS A 118 9.50 -16.74 3.81
C LYS A 118 10.56 -17.75 4.31
N GLY A 119 10.28 -18.51 5.38
CA GLY A 119 11.13 -19.57 5.90
C GLY A 119 12.20 -19.11 6.91
N LEU A 120 12.14 -17.85 7.36
CA LEU A 120 13.08 -17.30 8.34
C LEU A 120 12.78 -17.86 9.74
N GLN A 121 13.84 -18.19 10.49
CA GLN A 121 13.77 -18.79 11.83
C GLN A 121 14.94 -18.35 12.72
N GLY A 122 14.77 -18.44 14.04
CA GLY A 122 15.84 -18.19 15.02
C GLY A 122 16.34 -16.75 15.00
N GLU A 123 17.66 -16.55 15.10
CA GLU A 123 18.28 -15.21 15.03
C GLU A 123 18.01 -14.49 13.71
N ALA A 124 17.66 -15.20 12.63
CA ALA A 124 17.32 -14.57 11.35
C ALA A 124 15.94 -13.85 11.36
N LEU A 125 15.18 -13.93 12.45
CA LEU A 125 13.94 -13.18 12.67
C LEU A 125 14.12 -11.93 13.55
N LEU A 126 15.28 -11.76 14.20
CA LEU A 126 15.61 -10.66 15.11
C LEU A 126 16.34 -9.54 14.36
#